data_AF-A0A358CJA4-F1
#
_entry.id   AF-A0A358CJA4-F1
#
_cell.length_a   1.000
_cell.length_b   1.000
_cell.length_c   1.000
_cell.angle_alpha   90.00
_cell.angle_beta   90.00
_cell.angle_gamma   90.00
#
_symmetry.space_group_name_H-M   'P 1'
#
loop_
_entity.id
_entity.type
_entity.pdbx_description
1 polymer ?
#
loop_
_entity_poly.entity_id
_entity_poly.type
_entity_poly.pdbx_seq_one_letter_code
_entity_poly.pdbx_strand_id
1 'polypeptide(L)'
;MGWRDIISDMSREDKPLRDREDVADELIDRLQTSGIVLPEAIRPKAKRKIAEAARRGDKERKSAILSQAGRQVERVTQRLRNDRDLMDLARDFLDMEADDALHALEQTQKTGRNASARLAAYLLLDAAL
;
A
#
# COMPACT_ATOMS: atom_id res chain seq x y z
N MET A 1 -0.56 -25.95 -42.32
CA MET A 1 -0.14 -25.49 -40.99
C MET A 1 -0.04 -23.98 -41.05
N GLY A 2 -1.09 -23.33 -40.55
CA GLY A 2 -1.41 -21.94 -40.87
C GLY A 2 -0.78 -20.96 -39.90
N TRP A 3 -0.36 -19.81 -40.42
CA TRP A 3 0.16 -18.67 -39.66
C TRP A 3 -0.91 -17.97 -38.80
N ARG A 4 -2.06 -18.61 -38.58
CA ARG A 4 -3.21 -18.07 -37.85
C ARG A 4 -3.19 -18.41 -36.36
N ASP A 5 -2.31 -19.30 -35.91
CA ASP A 5 -2.20 -19.71 -34.50
C ASP A 5 -1.26 -18.83 -33.67
N ILE A 6 -0.56 -17.85 -34.26
CA ILE A 6 0.35 -16.94 -33.53
C ILE A 6 -0.35 -15.64 -33.09
N ILE A 7 -1.55 -15.34 -33.59
CA ILE A 7 -2.24 -14.07 -33.28
C ILE A 7 -3.22 -14.20 -32.10
N SER A 8 -3.48 -15.41 -31.59
CA SER A 8 -4.54 -15.62 -30.60
C SER A 8 -4.14 -15.49 -29.12
N ASP A 9 -2.91 -15.09 -28.80
CA ASP A 9 -2.48 -14.90 -27.39
C ASP A 9 -2.05 -13.46 -27.05
N MET A 10 -2.19 -12.50 -27.97
CA MET A 10 -1.96 -11.06 -27.70
C MET A 10 -3.23 -10.32 -27.25
N SER A 11 -4.30 -11.03 -26.90
CA SER A 11 -5.58 -10.45 -26.46
C SER A 11 -5.84 -10.65 -24.97
N ARG A 12 -4.78 -10.60 -24.15
CA ARG A 12 -4.90 -10.46 -22.69
C ARG A 12 -4.29 -9.14 -22.25
N GLU A 13 -5.15 -8.13 -22.33
CA GLU A 13 -5.12 -6.95 -21.47
C GLU A 13 -3.85 -6.08 -21.55
N ASP A 14 -3.74 -5.31 -22.62
CA ASP A 14 -3.12 -3.97 -22.59
C ASP A 14 -3.93 -3.07 -21.64
N LYS A 15 -3.87 -3.31 -20.33
CA LYS A 15 -4.01 -2.20 -19.39
C LYS A 15 -2.77 -1.33 -19.63
N PRO A 16 -2.89 -0.03 -19.94
CA PRO A 16 -1.71 0.83 -19.96
C PRO A 16 -0.98 0.62 -18.64
N LEU A 17 0.31 0.27 -18.70
CA LEU A 17 1.18 0.17 -17.53
C LEU A 17 1.09 1.52 -16.82
N ARG A 18 0.25 1.61 -15.78
CA ARG A 18 0.13 2.84 -15.02
C ARG A 18 1.49 3.10 -14.39
N ASP A 19 1.98 4.33 -14.50
CA ASP A 19 3.23 4.69 -13.85
C ASP A 19 3.07 4.50 -12.34
N ARG A 20 4.03 3.83 -11.73
CA ARG A 20 4.05 3.58 -10.28
C ARG A 20 4.07 4.89 -9.49
N GLU A 21 4.65 5.97 -10.03
CA GLU A 21 4.61 7.28 -9.40
C GLU A 21 3.19 7.87 -9.45
N ASP A 22 2.56 7.87 -10.63
CA ASP A 22 1.19 8.35 -10.81
C ASP A 22 0.18 7.59 -9.93
N VAL A 23 0.29 6.26 -9.86
CA VAL A 23 -0.57 5.42 -9.01
C VAL A 23 -0.42 5.78 -7.54
N ALA A 24 0.82 6.01 -7.09
CA ALA A 24 1.09 6.37 -5.71
C ALA A 24 0.55 7.75 -5.36
N ASP A 25 0.76 8.74 -6.23
CA ASP A 25 0.30 10.11 -6.01
C ASP A 25 -1.22 10.20 -6.02
N GLU A 26 -1.89 9.55 -7.00
CA GLU A 26 -3.34 9.48 -7.04
C GLU A 26 -3.90 8.80 -5.77
N LEU A 27 -3.32 7.68 -5.36
CA LEU A 27 -3.78 6.97 -4.17
C LEU A 27 -3.60 7.81 -2.90
N ILE A 28 -2.42 8.42 -2.72
CA ILE A 28 -2.12 9.25 -1.56
C ILE A 28 -3.09 10.42 -1.49
N ASP A 29 -3.33 11.10 -2.61
CA ASP A 29 -4.26 12.22 -2.68
C ASP A 29 -5.69 11.77 -2.34
N ARG A 30 -6.17 10.67 -2.91
CA ARG A 30 -7.53 10.15 -2.63
C ARG A 30 -7.70 9.74 -1.17
N LEU A 31 -6.69 9.14 -0.55
CA LEU A 31 -6.70 8.81 0.88
C LEU A 31 -6.71 10.08 1.74
N GLN A 32 -5.89 11.08 1.43
CA GLN A 32 -5.82 12.33 2.19
C GLN A 32 -7.10 13.17 2.05
N THR A 33 -7.63 13.30 0.84
CA THR A 33 -8.90 13.98 0.56
C THR A 33 -10.08 13.30 1.28
N SER A 34 -9.98 11.99 1.55
CA SER A 34 -10.96 11.27 2.37
C SER A 34 -10.81 11.47 3.88
N GLY A 35 -9.86 12.30 4.33
CA GLY A 35 -9.64 12.65 5.74
C GLY A 35 -8.61 11.78 6.46
N ILE A 36 -7.80 10.99 5.74
CA ILE A 36 -6.73 10.18 6.32
C ILE A 36 -5.42 10.98 6.28
N VAL A 37 -4.95 11.43 7.45
CA VAL A 37 -3.71 12.20 7.57
C VAL A 37 -2.49 11.27 7.55
N LEU A 38 -2.07 10.84 6.36
CA LEU A 38 -0.99 9.86 6.16
C LEU A 38 0.35 10.22 6.85
N PRO A 39 0.86 11.47 6.79
CA PRO A 39 2.13 11.82 7.44
C PRO A 39 2.13 11.69 8.97
N GLU A 40 0.95 11.64 9.59
CA GLU A 40 0.79 11.48 11.04
C GLU A 40 0.29 10.10 11.45
N ALA A 41 -0.11 9.27 10.49
CA ALA A 41 -0.73 7.97 10.75
C ALA A 41 0.23 7.00 11.43
N ILE A 42 1.52 7.02 11.07
CA ILE A 42 2.54 6.10 11.58
C ILE A 42 3.68 6.88 12.24
N ARG A 43 3.62 6.96 13.57
CA ARG A 43 4.63 7.61 14.42
C ARG A 43 5.92 6.79 14.53
N PRO A 44 7.06 7.36 14.96
CA PRO A 44 8.35 6.66 14.97
C PRO A 44 8.36 5.42 15.87
N LYS A 45 7.62 5.43 16.98
CA LYS A 45 7.49 4.27 17.88
C LYS A 45 6.69 3.14 17.21
N ALA A 46 5.62 3.47 16.49
CA ALA A 46 4.82 2.51 15.74
C ALA A 46 5.64 1.90 14.61
N LYS A 47 6.33 2.76 13.83
CA LYS A 47 7.22 2.36 12.73
C LYS A 47 8.25 1.31 13.15
N ARG A 48 8.92 1.51 14.29
CA ARG A 48 9.88 0.54 14.86
C ARG A 48 9.25 -0.82 15.16
N LYS A 49 8.11 -0.83 15.83
CA LYS A 49 7.38 -2.07 16.17
C LYS A 49 6.90 -2.82 14.93
N ILE A 50 6.41 -2.09 13.94
CA ILE A 50 5.96 -2.65 12.67
C ILE A 50 7.15 -3.26 11.91
N ALA A 51 8.31 -2.59 11.87
CA ALA A 51 9.53 -3.12 11.25
C ALA A 51 10.04 -4.40 11.95
N GLU A 52 10.04 -4.42 13.29
CA GLU A 52 10.38 -5.62 14.07
C GLU A 52 9.45 -6.80 13.77
N ALA A 53 8.17 -6.54 13.59
CA ALA A 53 7.18 -7.55 13.25
C ALA A 53 7.28 -8.00 11.79
N ALA A 54 7.60 -7.10 10.87
CA ALA A 54 7.81 -7.40 9.45
C ALA A 54 8.92 -8.44 9.23
N ARG A 55 9.98 -8.41 10.05
CA ARG A 55 11.05 -9.43 10.02
C ARG A 55 10.60 -10.83 10.47
N ARG A 56 9.43 -10.95 11.11
CA ARG A 56 8.86 -12.22 11.57
C ARG A 56 7.86 -12.82 10.58
N GLY A 57 7.31 -11.99 9.69
CA GLY A 57 6.36 -12.43 8.65
C GLY A 57 5.24 -11.41 8.40
N ASP A 58 4.46 -11.67 7.35
CA ASP A 58 3.34 -10.80 6.94
C ASP A 58 2.24 -10.76 7.99
N LYS A 59 1.93 -11.90 8.61
CA LYS A 59 0.88 -12.00 9.64
C LYS A 59 1.23 -11.12 10.85
N GLU A 60 2.47 -11.19 11.30
CA GLU A 60 3.00 -10.40 12.40
C GLU A 60 3.01 -8.91 12.04
N ARG A 61 3.41 -8.57 10.81
CA ARG A 61 3.37 -7.19 10.30
C ARG A 61 1.96 -6.62 10.33
N LYS A 62 0.98 -7.29 9.72
CA LYS A 62 -0.43 -6.86 9.69
C LYS A 62 -0.99 -6.70 11.09
N SER A 63 -0.72 -7.66 11.98
CA SER A 63 -1.11 -7.58 13.40
C SER A 63 -0.49 -6.37 14.11
N ALA A 64 0.79 -6.10 13.90
CA ALA A 64 1.46 -4.95 14.46
C ALA A 64 0.89 -3.62 13.92
N ILE A 65 0.57 -3.55 12.63
CA ILE A 65 -0.07 -2.37 12.03
C ILE A 65 -1.45 -2.15 12.67
N LEU A 66 -2.29 -3.17 12.77
CA LEU A 66 -3.60 -3.09 13.44
C LEU A 66 -3.47 -2.63 14.90
N SER A 67 -2.49 -3.15 15.63
CA SER A 67 -2.22 -2.75 17.01
C SER A 67 -1.77 -1.30 17.14
N GLN A 68 -0.97 -0.79 16.20
CA GLN A 68 -0.40 0.56 16.29
C GLN A 68 -1.27 1.64 15.63
N ALA A 69 -2.05 1.28 14.61
CA ALA A 69 -2.76 2.20 13.73
C ALA A 69 -4.21 1.76 13.42
N GLY A 70 -4.80 0.88 14.22
CA GLY A 70 -6.11 0.26 13.96
C GLY A 70 -7.23 1.25 13.59
N ARG A 71 -7.30 2.42 14.24
CA ARG A 71 -8.29 3.46 13.90
C ARG A 71 -8.12 4.00 12.47
N GLN A 72 -6.88 4.13 11.99
CA GLN A 72 -6.61 4.58 10.62
C GLN A 72 -6.85 3.45 9.62
N VAL A 73 -6.49 2.22 9.98
CA VAL A 73 -6.82 1.02 9.17
C VAL A 73 -8.32 0.89 8.98
N GLU A 74 -9.11 1.04 10.05
CA GLU A 74 -10.57 0.98 9.96
C GLU A 74 -11.15 2.05 9.04
N ARG A 75 -10.64 3.28 9.10
CA ARG A 75 -11.04 4.36 8.18
C ARG A 75 -10.72 4.02 6.72
N VAL A 76 -9.52 3.50 6.46
CA VAL A 76 -9.11 3.03 5.14
C VAL A 76 -10.02 1.90 4.66
N THR A 77 -10.26 0.88 5.49
CA THR A 77 -11.17 -0.23 5.17
C THR A 77 -12.57 0.27 4.82
N GLN A 78 -13.14 1.19 5.60
CA GLN A 78 -14.45 1.78 5.30
C GLN A 78 -14.44 2.56 3.98
N ARG A 79 -13.36 3.30 3.70
CA ARG A 79 -13.25 4.05 2.45
C ARG A 79 -13.16 3.12 1.23
N LEU A 80 -12.33 2.08 1.30
CA LEU A 80 -12.19 1.08 0.23
C LEU A 80 -13.50 0.33 -0.04
N ARG A 81 -14.26 0.00 1.02
CA ARG A 81 -15.57 -0.66 0.86
C ARG A 81 -16.60 0.20 0.13
N ASN A 82 -16.51 1.52 0.27
CA ASN A 82 -17.44 2.47 -0.34
C ASN A 82 -16.96 3.01 -1.69
N ASP A 83 -15.77 2.61 -2.16
CA ASP A 83 -15.14 3.14 -3.37
C ASP A 83 -14.36 2.04 -4.09
N ARG A 84 -15.02 1.43 -5.08
CA ARG A 84 -14.46 0.30 -5.83
C ARG A 84 -13.23 0.71 -6.64
N ASP A 85 -13.22 1.90 -7.22
CA ASP A 85 -12.08 2.39 -8.00
C ASP A 85 -10.87 2.60 -7.09
N LEU A 86 -11.08 3.12 -5.88
CA LEU A 86 -10.02 3.21 -4.88
C LEU A 86 -9.54 1.82 -4.41
N MET A 87 -10.44 0.84 -4.33
CA MET A 87 -10.06 -0.54 -3.98
C MET A 87 -9.18 -1.18 -5.04
N ASP A 88 -9.50 -0.99 -6.32
CA ASP A 88 -8.68 -1.49 -7.42
C ASP A 88 -7.34 -0.74 -7.49
N LEU A 89 -7.34 0.59 -7.32
CA LEU A 89 -6.10 1.40 -7.23
C LEU A 89 -5.21 0.98 -6.05
N ALA A 90 -5.79 0.67 -4.89
CA ALA A 90 -5.05 0.23 -3.72
C ALA A 90 -4.37 -1.13 -3.93
N ARG A 91 -5.01 -2.05 -4.67
CA ARG A 91 -4.41 -3.35 -5.02
C ARG A 91 -3.24 -3.16 -5.97
N ASP A 92 -3.43 -2.39 -7.04
CA ASP A 92 -2.37 -2.06 -7.99
C ASP A 92 -1.17 -1.43 -7.27
N PHE A 93 -1.43 -0.49 -6.35
CA PHE A 93 -0.38 0.13 -5.54
C PHE A 93 0.35 -0.87 -4.63
N LEU A 94 -0.36 -1.75 -3.92
CA LEU A 94 0.29 -2.74 -3.04
C LEU A 94 1.21 -3.67 -3.83
N ASP A 95 0.77 -4.13 -4.99
CA ASP A 95 1.54 -5.03 -5.85
C ASP A 95 2.81 -4.35 -6.39
N MET A 96 2.73 -3.06 -6.73
CA MET A 96 3.87 -2.28 -7.24
C MET A 96 4.84 -1.80 -6.14
N GLU A 97 4.34 -1.56 -4.91
CA GLU A 97 5.08 -0.84 -3.87
C GLU A 97 5.70 -1.75 -2.81
N ALA A 98 5.33 -3.03 -2.74
CA ALA A 98 5.65 -3.92 -1.63
C ALA A 98 7.14 -3.93 -1.23
N ASP A 99 8.03 -4.21 -2.18
CA ASP A 99 9.47 -4.33 -1.91
C ASP A 99 10.07 -3.01 -1.40
N ASP A 100 9.74 -1.91 -2.07
CA ASP A 100 10.27 -0.60 -1.73
C ASP A 100 9.71 -0.07 -0.40
N ALA A 101 8.44 -0.33 -0.10
CA ALA A 101 7.85 0.05 1.17
C ALA A 101 8.47 -0.73 2.34
N LEU A 102 8.70 -2.03 2.19
CA LEU A 102 9.35 -2.85 3.21
C LEU A 102 10.82 -2.47 3.39
N HIS A 103 11.52 -2.17 2.30
CA HIS A 103 12.89 -1.67 2.35
C HIS A 103 12.96 -0.30 3.04
N ALA A 104 12.07 0.64 2.68
CA ALA A 104 11.96 1.95 3.33
C ALA A 104 11.58 1.84 4.82
N LEU A 105 10.73 0.89 5.18
CA LEU A 105 10.39 0.59 6.57
C LEU A 105 11.64 0.18 7.35
N GLU A 106 12.42 -0.76 6.84
CA GLU A 106 13.64 -1.25 7.50
C GLU A 106 14.71 -0.16 7.61
N GLN A 107 14.93 0.61 6.54
CA GLN A 107 15.92 1.69 6.55
C GLN A 107 15.53 2.84 7.49
N THR A 108 14.26 3.20 7.53
CA THR A 108 13.81 4.39 8.24
C THR A 108 13.34 4.12 9.67
N GLN A 109 13.22 2.86 10.11
CA GLN A 109 12.72 2.52 11.45
C GLN A 109 13.47 3.20 12.59
N LYS A 110 14.79 3.37 12.48
CA LYS A 110 15.62 4.01 13.53
C LYS A 110 15.50 5.54 13.56
N THR A 111 14.89 6.14 12.53
CA THR A 111 14.76 7.60 12.45
C THR A 111 13.71 8.12 13.43
N GLY A 112 13.92 9.31 13.98
CA GLY A 112 12.94 10.02 14.81
C GLY A 112 11.76 10.63 14.05
N ARG A 113 11.67 10.40 12.73
CA ARG A 113 10.63 10.95 11.85
C ARG A 113 9.48 9.96 11.70
N ASN A 114 8.28 10.49 11.44
CA ASN A 114 7.12 9.68 11.05
C ASN A 114 7.42 8.90 9.77
N ALA A 115 6.55 7.96 9.41
CA ALA A 115 6.57 7.40 8.06
C ALA A 115 6.25 8.50 7.02
N SER A 116 6.81 8.37 5.82
CA SER A 116 6.35 9.17 4.68
C SER A 116 4.89 8.84 4.36
N ALA A 117 4.21 9.72 3.61
CA ALA A 117 2.82 9.47 3.22
C ALA A 117 2.67 8.15 2.43
N ARG A 118 3.59 7.89 1.49
CA ARG A 118 3.66 6.66 0.68
C ARG A 118 3.84 5.40 1.53
N LEU A 119 4.80 5.43 2.46
CA LEU A 119 5.01 4.31 3.39
C LEU A 119 3.80 4.11 4.32
N ALA A 120 3.22 5.19 4.84
CA ALA A 120 2.02 5.10 5.67
C ALA A 120 0.84 4.53 4.90
N ALA A 121 0.63 4.95 3.65
CA ALA A 121 -0.42 4.41 2.78
C ALA A 121 -0.24 2.90 2.58
N TYR A 122 0.97 2.45 2.23
CA TYR A 122 1.28 1.03 2.10
C TYR A 122 0.94 0.24 3.36
N LEU A 123 1.42 0.68 4.53
CA LEU A 123 1.18 -0.03 5.78
C LEU A 123 -0.31 -0.10 6.11
N LEU A 124 -1.05 1.00 5.96
CA LEU A 124 -2.47 1.00 6.26
C LEU A 124 -3.26 0.10 5.30
N LEU A 125 -2.91 0.06 4.02
CA LEU A 125 -3.53 -0.79 3.02
C LEU A 125 -3.19 -2.27 3.21
N ASP A 126 -1.93 -2.59 3.50
CA ASP A 126 -1.47 -3.96 3.77
C ASP A 126 -2.26 -4.59 4.94
N ALA A 127 -2.63 -3.81 5.95
CA ALA A 127 -3.46 -4.28 7.05
C ALA A 127 -4.98 -4.22 6.78
N ALA A 128 -5.43 -3.41 5.82
CA ALA A 128 -6.85 -3.24 5.49
C ALA A 128 -7.37 -4.29 4.50
N LEU A 129 -6.48 -4.89 3.71
CA LEU A 129 -6.74 -5.90 2.68
C LEU A 129 -6.20 -7.28 3.09
#